data_AF-A0A2W4R1Z6-F1
#
_entry.id   AF-A0A2W4R1Z6-F1
#
_cell.length_a   1.000
_cell.length_b   1.000
_cell.length_c   1.000
_cell.angle_alpha   90.00
_cell.angle_beta   90.00
_cell.angle_gamma   90.00
#
_symmetry.space_group_name_H-M   'P 1'
#
loop_
_entity.id
_entity.type
_entity.pdbx_description
1 polymer ?
#
loop_
_entity_poly.entity_id
_entity_poly.type
_entity_poly.pdbx_seq_one_letter_code
_entity_poly.pdbx_strand_id
1 'polypeptide(L)'
;MKVRAFDPKEFVASLPRRPGVYRMFDAEGEILYVGKARSLRDRVSSYFNPSNVNPKVQALVQQIADIEVTVTNSEAEALLLEYNLIKAHKPRYNVVLRDDKSFPYIHLSTDHEYPRLSFYRGPRNVPGRLFGPFPNAGAVRQTLHELQRLFRIRNCRDSFFANRSRPCLQHQIGRCSAPCVRLISPEAYAQDVDSVIKVLEGRSAEVNALLQKRMEEAASRLEFELAARLRDQLAALRHIQAQQIVTSVSERDVDVFAIVGEPGEYAISVMLVRGGRNLGTTSYFPRALLAEPAEALSSFLMQYYATQDPPPEVFVNVKLEDASALAEALGGRAGHAVRLRAAARGLPARWVELAEENANQALRMRLANRAGIEEMLAALARALDLPETPKRIECFDISHTGGEGTVASCVVFGTEGPLKKEYRRFNITGVTPGDDYGALRQALQRRYTRVREGEIPAPDLLLIDGGLGQVNEVHKVLEELGFGELTLVGVAKGPDRRPGLGRPFGYGAAAPRLLQAHSPPRRLITRIPDEGHSFATPGNA
;
A
#
# COMPACT_ATOMS: atom_id res chain seq x y z
N MET A 1 4.03 -14.08 24.98
CA MET A 1 3.46 -13.21 23.94
C MET A 1 4.30 -11.94 23.80
N LYS A 2 5.29 -11.96 22.93
CA LYS A 2 5.97 -10.75 22.46
C LYS A 2 6.06 -10.86 20.94
N VAL A 3 5.18 -10.09 20.31
CA VAL A 3 5.04 -9.96 18.86
C VAL A 3 6.29 -9.28 18.31
N ARG A 4 6.64 -9.65 17.06
CA ARG A 4 7.64 -8.98 16.22
C ARG A 4 7.68 -7.48 16.52
N ALA A 5 8.80 -6.98 17.02
CA ALA A 5 8.94 -5.54 17.23
C ALA A 5 9.22 -4.86 15.88
N PHE A 6 8.15 -4.60 15.12
CA PHE A 6 8.06 -3.46 14.22
C PHE A 6 8.51 -2.22 15.00
N ASP A 7 9.56 -1.50 14.54
CA ASP A 7 9.96 -0.23 15.19
C ASP A 7 9.03 0.88 14.68
N PRO A 8 8.04 1.30 15.47
CA PRO A 8 7.03 2.22 14.98
C PRO A 8 7.58 3.62 14.77
N LYS A 9 8.68 3.98 15.48
CA LYS A 9 9.21 5.35 15.45
C LYS A 9 9.87 5.63 14.12
N GLU A 10 10.72 4.71 13.66
CA GLU A 10 11.43 4.84 12.38
C GLU A 10 10.45 4.78 11.21
N PHE A 11 9.50 3.83 11.25
CA PHE A 11 8.45 3.76 10.25
C PHE A 11 7.63 5.05 10.16
N VAL A 12 7.14 5.56 11.29
CA VAL A 12 6.35 6.80 11.32
C VAL A 12 7.14 8.00 10.80
N ALA A 13 8.46 8.07 11.06
CA ALA A 13 9.30 9.14 10.55
C ALA A 13 9.39 9.14 9.01
N SER A 14 9.30 7.97 8.39
CA SER A 14 9.33 7.80 6.93
C SER A 14 8.02 8.17 6.22
N LEU A 15 6.91 8.30 6.96
CA LEU A 15 5.59 8.55 6.38
C LEU A 15 5.40 9.99 5.87
N PRO A 16 4.67 10.17 4.76
CA PRO A 16 4.38 11.49 4.23
C PRO A 16 3.26 12.18 5.02
N ARG A 17 3.27 13.52 5.01
CA ARG A 17 2.14 14.35 5.49
C ARG A 17 1.12 14.57 4.38
N ARG A 18 0.60 13.48 3.82
CA ARG A 18 -0.40 13.47 2.72
C ARG A 18 -1.62 12.64 3.09
N PRO A 19 -2.77 12.87 2.44
CA PRO A 19 -3.94 12.02 2.61
C PRO A 19 -3.70 10.64 2.02
N GLY A 20 -4.25 9.61 2.65
CA GLY A 20 -4.08 8.24 2.21
C GLY A 20 -4.77 7.22 3.10
N VAL A 21 -4.59 5.95 2.76
CA VAL A 21 -5.07 4.81 3.54
C VAL A 21 -3.87 4.05 4.08
N TYR A 22 -3.96 3.59 5.32
CA TYR A 22 -2.97 2.68 5.92
C TYR A 22 -3.63 1.34 6.23
N ARG A 23 -2.88 0.26 6.03
CA ARG A 23 -3.26 -1.12 6.33
C ARG A 23 -2.28 -1.67 7.33
N MET A 24 -2.80 -2.27 8.40
CA MET A 24 -2.01 -2.91 9.45
C MET A 24 -2.16 -4.42 9.32
N PHE A 25 -1.04 -5.13 9.33
CA PHE A 25 -0.98 -6.57 9.12
C PHE A 25 -0.45 -7.29 10.36
N ASP A 26 -0.89 -8.52 10.56
CA ASP A 26 -0.33 -9.41 11.58
C ASP A 26 0.92 -10.16 11.10
N ALA A 27 1.41 -11.09 11.91
CA ALA A 27 2.64 -11.81 11.63
C ALA A 27 2.50 -12.80 10.45
N GLU A 28 1.28 -13.21 10.16
CA GLU A 28 0.89 -14.14 9.11
C GLU A 28 0.63 -13.40 7.78
N GLY A 29 0.50 -12.07 7.82
CA GLY A 29 0.28 -11.22 6.65
C GLY A 29 -1.20 -10.93 6.38
N GLU A 30 -2.08 -11.22 7.33
CA GLU A 30 -3.51 -10.92 7.25
C GLU A 30 -3.79 -9.48 7.68
N ILE A 31 -4.77 -8.85 7.04
CA ILE A 31 -5.12 -7.45 7.34
C ILE A 31 -5.91 -7.40 8.66
N LEU A 32 -5.29 -6.79 9.68
CA LEU A 32 -5.91 -6.53 10.98
C LEU A 32 -6.86 -5.33 10.93
N TYR A 33 -6.39 -4.24 10.31
CA TYR A 33 -7.07 -2.95 10.30
C TYR A 33 -6.75 -2.13 9.05
N VAL A 34 -7.74 -1.43 8.53
CA VAL A 34 -7.64 -0.43 7.46
C VAL A 34 -8.15 0.90 7.98
N GLY A 35 -7.43 1.99 7.74
CA GLY A 35 -7.87 3.31 8.15
C GLY A 35 -7.52 4.41 7.16
N LYS A 36 -8.39 5.42 7.02
CA LYS A 36 -8.09 6.65 6.29
C LYS A 36 -7.32 7.66 7.14
N ALA A 37 -6.53 8.50 6.48
CA ALA A 37 -5.83 9.62 7.10
C ALA A 37 -5.88 10.85 6.20
N ARG A 38 -6.07 12.03 6.79
CA ARG A 38 -5.78 13.32 6.13
C ARG A 38 -4.28 13.58 6.05
N SER A 39 -3.54 13.09 7.05
CA SER A 39 -2.07 13.08 7.11
C SER A 39 -1.65 11.70 7.62
N LEU A 40 -1.08 10.87 6.74
CA LEU A 40 -0.64 9.51 7.06
C LEU A 40 0.31 9.51 8.27
N ARG A 41 1.33 10.37 8.26
CA ARG A 41 2.27 10.50 9.37
C ARG A 41 1.58 10.78 10.70
N ASP A 42 0.76 11.82 10.77
CA ASP A 42 0.16 12.25 12.04
C ASP A 42 -0.87 11.21 12.54
N ARG A 43 -1.62 10.61 11.62
CA ARG A 43 -2.62 9.60 11.98
C ARG A 43 -1.97 8.31 12.48
N VAL A 44 -0.98 7.78 11.77
CA VAL A 44 -0.30 6.54 12.20
C VAL A 44 0.49 6.77 13.49
N SER A 45 1.11 7.95 13.67
CA SER A 45 1.78 8.34 14.93
C SER A 45 0.87 8.19 16.15
N SER A 46 -0.43 8.50 16.01
CA SER A 46 -1.38 8.49 17.14
C SER A 46 -1.62 7.10 17.75
N TYR A 47 -1.39 6.02 16.98
CA TYR A 47 -1.52 4.64 17.49
C TYR A 47 -0.39 4.27 18.45
N PHE A 48 0.80 4.83 18.23
CA PHE A 48 2.01 4.50 18.99
C PHE A 48 2.31 5.51 20.10
N ASN A 49 1.39 6.43 20.36
CA ASN A 49 1.51 7.36 21.48
C ASN A 49 1.28 6.61 22.81
N PRO A 50 2.24 6.65 23.77
CA PRO A 50 2.10 6.00 25.07
C PRO A 50 0.86 6.43 25.87
N SER A 51 0.34 7.64 25.62
CA SER A 51 -0.87 8.16 26.27
C SER A 51 -2.17 7.54 25.75
N ASN A 52 -2.13 6.64 24.76
CA ASN A 52 -3.32 6.01 24.21
C ASN A 52 -3.80 4.85 25.10
N VAL A 53 -4.88 5.11 25.86
CA VAL A 53 -5.46 4.19 26.85
C VAL A 53 -6.59 3.31 26.30
N ASN A 54 -6.89 3.37 25.00
CA ASN A 54 -8.00 2.60 24.44
C ASN A 54 -7.64 1.09 24.36
N PRO A 55 -8.35 0.18 25.06
CA PRO A 55 -8.01 -1.25 25.09
C PRO A 55 -8.00 -1.92 23.72
N LYS A 56 -8.92 -1.52 22.82
CA LYS A 56 -8.97 -2.04 21.45
C LYS A 56 -7.74 -1.64 20.66
N VAL A 57 -7.30 -0.38 20.81
CA VAL A 57 -6.10 0.12 20.13
C VAL A 57 -4.85 -0.56 20.67
N GLN A 58 -4.74 -0.76 21.98
CA GLN A 58 -3.61 -1.48 22.58
C GLN A 58 -3.54 -2.93 22.09
N ALA A 59 -4.68 -3.62 22.05
CA ALA A 59 -4.76 -4.99 21.53
C ALA A 59 -4.40 -5.07 20.03
N LEU A 60 -4.84 -4.09 19.23
CA LEU A 60 -4.46 -3.98 17.82
C LEU A 60 -2.94 -3.76 17.68
N VAL A 61 -2.40 -2.74 18.33
CA VAL A 61 -0.98 -2.35 18.25
C VAL A 61 -0.04 -3.49 18.63
N GLN A 62 -0.44 -4.31 19.61
CA GLN A 62 0.32 -5.49 20.00
C GLN A 62 0.42 -6.56 18.92
N GLN A 63 -0.50 -6.63 17.96
CA GLN A 63 -0.50 -7.64 16.90
C GLN A 63 0.10 -7.14 15.58
N ILE A 64 0.37 -5.84 15.45
CA ILE A 64 0.94 -5.27 14.23
C ILE A 64 2.35 -5.82 14.01
N ALA A 65 2.53 -6.54 12.92
CA ALA A 65 3.85 -6.95 12.44
C ALA A 65 4.34 -6.09 11.25
N ASP A 66 3.41 -5.50 10.49
CA ASP A 66 3.73 -4.63 9.36
C ASP A 66 2.64 -3.59 9.09
N ILE A 67 3.02 -2.48 8.45
CA ILE A 67 2.11 -1.43 8.02
C ILE A 67 2.43 -1.03 6.59
N GLU A 68 1.41 -1.04 5.73
CA GLU A 68 1.51 -0.47 4.39
C GLU A 68 0.67 0.79 4.28
N VAL A 69 1.10 1.71 3.42
CA VAL A 69 0.36 2.95 3.14
C VAL A 69 0.15 3.13 1.65
N THR A 70 -1.02 3.65 1.29
CA THR A 70 -1.36 4.09 -0.06
C THR A 70 -1.67 5.58 -0.01
N VAL A 71 -0.83 6.38 -0.67
CA VAL A 71 -1.05 7.82 -0.84
C VAL A 71 -2.19 8.02 -1.84
N THR A 72 -3.03 9.02 -1.57
CA THR A 72 -4.15 9.43 -2.43
C THR A 72 -4.06 10.93 -2.72
N ASN A 73 -4.81 11.43 -3.69
CA ASN A 73 -4.83 12.85 -4.03
C ASN A 73 -5.64 13.69 -3.04
N SER A 74 -6.58 13.07 -2.32
CA SER A 74 -7.47 13.78 -1.40
C SER A 74 -8.00 12.90 -0.27
N GLU A 75 -8.48 13.52 0.81
CA GLU A 75 -9.16 12.80 1.89
C GLU A 75 -10.42 12.05 1.40
N ALA A 76 -11.10 12.58 0.37
CA ALA A 76 -12.25 11.92 -0.24
C ALA A 76 -11.87 10.61 -0.94
N GLU A 77 -10.76 10.59 -1.67
CA GLU A 77 -10.20 9.35 -2.24
C GLU A 77 -9.81 8.36 -1.15
N ALA A 78 -9.12 8.83 -0.11
CA ALA A 78 -8.75 7.98 1.02
C ALA A 78 -9.98 7.33 1.67
N LEU A 79 -11.08 8.06 1.83
CA LEU A 79 -12.34 7.52 2.37
C LEU A 79 -12.95 6.44 1.46
N LEU A 80 -12.97 6.68 0.15
CA LEU A 80 -13.51 5.70 -0.81
C LEU A 80 -12.64 4.43 -0.86
N LEU A 81 -11.33 4.59 -0.89
CA LEU A 81 -10.38 3.49 -0.90
C LEU A 81 -10.45 2.66 0.40
N GLU A 82 -10.50 3.33 1.56
CA GLU A 82 -10.71 2.68 2.86
C GLU A 82 -11.97 1.82 2.86
N TYR A 83 -13.10 2.38 2.40
CA TYR A 83 -14.35 1.62 2.32
C TYR A 83 -14.22 0.39 1.42
N ASN A 84 -13.60 0.52 0.24
CA ASN A 84 -13.42 -0.60 -0.69
C ASN A 84 -12.55 -1.70 -0.07
N LEU A 85 -11.44 -1.33 0.59
CA LEU A 85 -10.55 -2.27 1.26
C LEU A 85 -11.22 -2.96 2.46
N ILE A 86 -11.98 -2.23 3.27
CA ILE A 86 -12.77 -2.82 4.36
C ILE A 86 -13.81 -3.80 3.80
N LYS A 87 -14.47 -3.45 2.71
CA LYS A 87 -15.48 -4.31 2.08
C LYS A 87 -14.87 -5.58 1.49
N ALA A 88 -13.70 -5.46 0.85
CA ALA A 88 -12.99 -6.57 0.22
C ALA A 88 -12.40 -7.55 1.25
N HIS A 89 -11.71 -7.02 2.27
CA HIS A 89 -10.93 -7.83 3.21
C HIS A 89 -11.63 -8.11 4.54
N LYS A 90 -12.67 -7.34 4.88
CA LYS A 90 -13.42 -7.42 6.16
C LYS A 90 -12.51 -7.59 7.40
N PRO A 91 -11.55 -6.67 7.62
CA PRO A 91 -10.55 -6.84 8.67
C PRO A 91 -11.16 -6.94 10.07
N ARG A 92 -10.55 -7.78 10.92
CA ARG A 92 -11.06 -8.10 12.27
C ARG A 92 -11.31 -6.88 13.15
N TYR A 93 -10.43 -5.87 13.09
CA TYR A 93 -10.52 -4.68 13.95
C TYR A 93 -11.35 -3.54 13.33
N ASN A 94 -11.72 -3.63 12.05
CA ASN A 94 -12.62 -2.67 11.43
C ASN A 94 -14.05 -2.90 11.90
N VAL A 95 -14.78 -1.80 12.14
CA VAL A 95 -16.23 -1.90 12.30
C VAL A 95 -16.81 -2.16 10.92
N VAL A 96 -17.20 -3.41 10.66
CA VAL A 96 -17.92 -3.76 9.43
C VAL A 96 -19.29 -3.10 9.52
N LEU A 97 -19.48 -2.03 8.73
CA LEU A 97 -20.77 -1.35 8.62
C LEU A 97 -21.79 -2.36 8.09
N ARG A 98 -22.75 -2.77 8.95
CA ARG A 98 -23.93 -3.55 8.54
C ARG A 98 -24.89 -2.75 7.65
N ASP A 99 -24.71 -1.43 7.60
CA ASP A 99 -25.44 -0.55 6.71
C ASP A 99 -24.86 -0.65 5.29
N ASP A 100 -25.58 -1.33 4.40
CA ASP A 100 -25.42 -1.32 2.94
C ASP A 100 -25.76 0.06 2.33
N LYS A 101 -25.42 1.16 3.01
CA LYS A 101 -25.64 2.52 2.49
C LYS A 101 -24.73 2.72 1.29
N SER A 102 -25.28 2.47 0.12
CA SER A 102 -24.66 2.77 -1.17
C SER A 102 -24.18 4.22 -1.19
N PHE A 103 -23.01 4.43 -1.80
CA PHE A 103 -22.52 5.78 -2.01
C PHE A 103 -23.53 6.60 -2.83
N PRO A 104 -23.66 7.90 -2.53
CA PRO A 104 -24.53 8.76 -3.30
C PRO A 104 -23.89 9.15 -4.65
N TYR A 105 -24.73 9.41 -5.64
CA TYR A 105 -24.40 9.75 -7.01
C TYR A 105 -25.17 11.00 -7.45
N ILE A 106 -24.69 11.63 -8.51
CA ILE A 106 -25.46 12.54 -9.34
C ILE A 106 -26.09 11.72 -10.47
N HIS A 107 -27.39 11.83 -10.65
CA HIS A 107 -28.13 11.19 -11.73
C HIS A 107 -28.59 12.22 -12.75
N LEU A 108 -28.24 11.99 -14.02
CA LEU A 108 -28.74 12.72 -15.16
C LEU A 108 -29.80 11.86 -15.86
N SER A 109 -31.02 12.38 -15.94
CA SER A 109 -32.11 11.71 -16.63
C SER A 109 -31.92 11.81 -18.15
N THR A 110 -32.23 10.76 -18.91
CA THR A 110 -32.10 10.74 -20.38
C THR A 110 -33.42 10.51 -21.10
N ASP A 111 -34.50 10.38 -20.34
CA ASP A 111 -35.87 10.08 -20.75
C ASP A 111 -36.69 11.32 -21.13
N HIS A 112 -36.06 12.50 -21.21
CA HIS A 112 -36.74 13.77 -21.44
C HIS A 112 -35.87 14.69 -22.31
N GLU A 113 -36.49 15.41 -23.25
CA GLU A 113 -35.83 16.37 -24.17
C GLU A 113 -34.98 17.42 -23.41
N TYR A 114 -35.44 17.78 -22.22
CA TYR A 114 -34.69 18.56 -21.24
C TYR A 114 -34.24 17.67 -20.06
N PRO A 115 -33.07 17.02 -20.11
CA PRO A 115 -32.51 16.25 -18.99
C PRO A 115 -32.48 17.02 -17.66
N ARG A 116 -32.67 16.33 -16.53
CA ARG A 116 -32.51 16.90 -15.18
C ARG A 116 -31.34 16.29 -14.42
N LEU A 117 -30.71 17.09 -13.56
CA LEU A 117 -29.75 16.60 -12.56
C LEU A 117 -30.44 16.37 -11.22
N SER A 118 -30.15 15.23 -10.59
CA SER A 118 -30.71 14.88 -9.29
C SER A 118 -29.74 14.10 -8.40
N PHE A 119 -29.98 14.15 -7.09
CA PHE A 119 -29.30 13.29 -6.13
C PHE A 119 -29.85 11.88 -6.25
N TYR A 120 -28.96 10.88 -6.33
CA TYR A 120 -29.35 9.48 -6.38
C TYR A 120 -28.58 8.65 -5.34
N ARG A 121 -29.27 7.71 -4.68
CA ARG A 121 -28.68 6.71 -3.79
C ARG A 121 -29.52 5.44 -3.90
N GLY A 122 -28.91 4.37 -4.38
CA GLY A 122 -29.61 3.12 -4.65
C GLY A 122 -28.86 2.20 -5.62
N PRO A 123 -29.54 1.16 -6.13
CA PRO A 123 -29.01 0.24 -7.14
C PRO A 123 -28.59 0.97 -8.43
N ARG A 124 -27.57 0.47 -9.14
CA ARG A 124 -27.07 1.13 -10.35
C ARG A 124 -27.95 0.96 -11.60
N ASN A 125 -28.91 0.05 -11.57
CA ASN A 125 -29.76 -0.26 -12.72
C ASN A 125 -30.97 0.70 -12.82
N VAL A 126 -30.69 2.00 -12.97
CA VAL A 126 -31.71 3.04 -13.18
C VAL A 126 -31.54 3.70 -14.54
N PRO A 127 -32.63 4.03 -15.26
CA PRO A 127 -32.55 4.71 -16.55
C PRO A 127 -31.82 6.04 -16.42
N GLY A 128 -30.89 6.33 -17.34
CA GLY A 128 -30.08 7.54 -17.34
C GLY A 128 -28.63 7.31 -16.96
N ARG A 129 -27.91 8.38 -16.63
CA ARG A 129 -26.47 8.34 -16.38
C ARG A 129 -26.15 8.66 -14.92
N LEU A 130 -25.30 7.85 -14.30
CA LEU A 130 -24.85 8.04 -12.92
C LEU A 130 -23.40 8.53 -12.87
N PHE A 131 -23.17 9.62 -12.16
CA PHE A 131 -21.85 10.22 -11.93
C PHE A 131 -21.51 10.16 -10.44
N GLY A 132 -20.31 9.71 -10.09
CA GLY A 132 -19.91 9.39 -8.71
C GLY A 132 -19.11 8.07 -8.66
N PRO A 133 -18.95 7.41 -7.50
CA PRO A 133 -19.56 7.67 -6.20
C PRO A 133 -18.96 8.85 -5.45
N PHE A 134 -19.79 9.67 -4.82
CA PHE A 134 -19.33 10.74 -3.95
C PHE A 134 -19.09 10.25 -2.52
N PRO A 135 -18.15 10.85 -1.77
CA PRO A 135 -17.79 10.42 -0.42
C PRO A 135 -18.96 10.50 0.57
N ASN A 136 -19.84 11.50 0.40
CA ASN A 136 -21.02 11.68 1.24
C ASN A 136 -22.09 12.51 0.50
N ALA A 137 -23.29 12.59 1.08
CA ALA A 137 -24.41 13.30 0.46
C ALA A 137 -24.21 14.82 0.39
N GLY A 138 -23.39 15.40 1.27
CA GLY A 138 -23.02 16.81 1.24
C GLY A 138 -22.22 17.15 -0.02
N ALA A 139 -21.22 16.32 -0.37
CA ALA A 139 -20.42 16.49 -1.57
C ALA A 139 -21.25 16.44 -2.86
N VAL A 140 -22.27 15.55 -2.93
CA VAL A 140 -23.22 15.52 -4.05
C VAL A 140 -24.01 16.83 -4.13
N ARG A 141 -24.58 17.27 -3.00
CA ARG A 141 -25.40 18.49 -2.98
C ARG A 141 -24.61 19.74 -3.36
N GLN A 142 -23.38 19.86 -2.88
CA GLN A 142 -22.47 20.95 -3.25
C GLN A 142 -22.16 20.92 -4.74
N THR A 143 -21.80 19.75 -5.28
CA THR A 143 -21.52 19.60 -6.72
C THR A 143 -22.75 19.94 -7.57
N LEU A 144 -23.93 19.43 -7.20
CA LEU A 144 -25.19 19.76 -7.88
C LEU A 144 -25.47 21.27 -7.86
N HIS A 145 -25.20 21.92 -6.72
CA HIS A 145 -25.40 23.35 -6.57
C HIS A 145 -24.51 24.15 -7.52
N GLU A 146 -23.23 23.79 -7.61
CA GLU A 146 -22.29 24.45 -8.50
C GLU A 146 -22.64 24.22 -9.98
N LEU A 147 -22.93 22.97 -10.37
CA LEU A 147 -23.33 22.65 -11.75
C LEU A 147 -24.60 23.40 -12.17
N GLN A 148 -25.58 23.52 -11.27
CA GLN A 148 -26.81 24.29 -11.53
C GLN A 148 -26.53 25.78 -11.66
N ARG A 149 -25.63 26.33 -10.85
CA ARG A 149 -25.23 27.74 -10.94
C ARG A 149 -24.49 28.04 -12.25
N LEU A 150 -23.61 27.13 -12.68
CA LEU A 150 -22.79 27.32 -13.87
C LEU A 150 -23.58 27.09 -15.15
N PHE A 151 -24.21 25.93 -15.29
CA PHE A 151 -24.83 25.50 -16.55
C PHE A 151 -26.35 25.69 -16.58
N ARG A 152 -26.94 26.16 -15.48
CA ARG A 152 -28.38 26.47 -15.38
C ARG A 152 -29.30 25.30 -15.77
N ILE A 153 -28.86 24.08 -15.45
CA ILE A 153 -29.60 22.84 -15.70
C ILE A 153 -30.72 22.66 -14.69
N ARG A 154 -31.88 22.19 -15.15
CA ARG A 154 -33.05 21.99 -14.28
C ARG A 154 -32.82 20.85 -13.28
N ASN A 155 -33.51 20.96 -12.15
CA ASN A 155 -33.59 19.92 -11.11
C ASN A 155 -35.04 19.58 -10.73
N CYS A 156 -36.02 20.23 -11.35
CA CYS A 156 -37.42 19.98 -11.09
C CYS A 156 -37.83 18.60 -11.64
N ARG A 157 -38.78 17.96 -10.95
CA ARG A 157 -39.41 16.73 -11.45
C ARG A 157 -40.27 17.05 -12.67
N ASP A 158 -40.49 16.05 -13.52
CA ASP A 158 -41.21 16.25 -14.79
C ASP A 158 -42.66 16.67 -14.57
N SER A 159 -43.30 16.20 -13.49
CA SER A 159 -44.65 16.67 -13.10
C SER A 159 -44.70 18.18 -12.84
N PHE A 160 -43.64 18.76 -12.25
CA PHE A 160 -43.55 20.20 -12.09
C PHE A 160 -43.19 20.88 -13.41
N PHE A 161 -42.36 20.28 -14.25
CA PHE A 161 -41.99 20.85 -15.54
C PHE A 161 -43.20 21.02 -16.46
N ALA A 162 -44.02 19.97 -16.59
CA ALA A 162 -45.17 19.94 -17.50
C ALA A 162 -46.28 20.95 -17.11
N ASN A 163 -46.41 21.28 -15.82
CA ASN A 163 -47.51 22.09 -15.30
C ASN A 163 -47.13 23.56 -15.03
N ARG A 164 -46.01 24.05 -15.54
CA ARG A 164 -45.55 25.42 -15.27
C ARG A 164 -45.99 26.39 -16.36
N SER A 165 -46.67 27.45 -15.94
CA SER A 165 -47.04 28.59 -16.78
C SER A 165 -46.09 29.79 -16.64
N ARG A 166 -45.28 29.85 -15.58
CA ARG A 166 -44.32 30.94 -15.32
C ARG A 166 -42.98 30.41 -14.79
N PRO A 167 -41.85 31.12 -15.06
CA PRO A 167 -40.55 30.75 -14.51
C PRO A 167 -40.57 30.61 -12.99
N CYS A 168 -39.85 29.62 -12.47
CA CYS A 168 -39.78 29.37 -11.02
C CYS A 168 -38.63 30.15 -10.37
N LEU A 169 -38.55 30.08 -9.03
CA LEU A 169 -37.48 30.71 -8.25
C LEU A 169 -36.08 30.31 -8.72
N GLN A 170 -35.86 29.06 -9.15
CA GLN A 170 -34.56 28.61 -9.64
C GLN A 170 -34.09 29.43 -10.87
N HIS A 171 -35.01 29.85 -11.73
CA HIS A 171 -34.68 30.74 -12.84
C HIS A 171 -34.36 32.16 -12.34
N GLN A 172 -35.17 32.69 -11.44
CA GLN A 172 -35.00 34.04 -10.89
C GLN A 172 -33.65 34.22 -10.18
N ILE A 173 -33.15 33.17 -9.51
CA ILE A 173 -31.83 33.15 -8.86
C ILE A 173 -30.69 32.69 -9.80
N GLY A 174 -30.96 32.56 -11.10
CA GLY A 174 -29.95 32.24 -12.11
C GLY A 174 -29.42 30.81 -12.13
N ARG A 175 -30.17 29.83 -11.61
CA ARG A 175 -29.80 28.39 -11.56
C ARG A 175 -30.54 27.51 -12.56
N CYS A 176 -31.47 28.07 -13.32
CA CYS A 176 -32.23 27.36 -14.34
C CYS A 176 -32.48 28.26 -15.55
N SER A 177 -32.29 27.76 -16.76
CA SER A 177 -32.62 28.47 -18.01
C SER A 177 -34.12 28.46 -18.35
N ALA A 178 -34.95 27.97 -17.42
CA ALA A 178 -36.42 27.86 -17.52
C ALA A 178 -36.96 27.18 -18.82
N PRO A 179 -36.45 26.00 -19.19
CA PRO A 179 -36.97 25.26 -20.34
C PRO A 179 -38.46 24.90 -20.24
N CYS A 180 -39.00 24.78 -19.02
CA CYS A 180 -40.41 24.48 -18.77
C CYS A 180 -41.39 25.52 -19.35
N VAL A 181 -40.91 26.73 -19.63
CA VAL A 181 -41.68 27.82 -20.23
C VAL A 181 -41.00 28.33 -21.52
N ARG A 182 -40.13 27.51 -22.13
CA ARG A 182 -39.47 27.75 -23.42
C ARG A 182 -38.64 29.04 -23.51
N LEU A 183 -38.04 29.49 -22.40
CA LEU A 183 -37.09 30.62 -22.41
C LEU A 183 -35.69 30.25 -22.95
N ILE A 184 -35.44 28.97 -23.21
CA ILE A 184 -34.23 28.44 -23.86
C ILE A 184 -34.68 27.44 -24.92
N SER A 185 -33.96 27.35 -26.04
CA SER A 185 -34.23 26.34 -27.06
C SER A 185 -33.75 24.95 -26.62
N PRO A 186 -34.33 23.86 -27.16
CA PRO A 186 -33.85 22.50 -26.90
C PRO A 186 -32.35 22.33 -27.21
N GLU A 187 -31.88 22.92 -28.31
CA GLU A 187 -30.50 22.78 -28.80
C GLU A 187 -29.51 23.48 -27.88
N ALA A 188 -29.84 24.71 -27.45
CA ALA A 188 -29.00 25.45 -26.51
C ALA A 188 -28.94 24.75 -25.15
N TYR A 189 -30.06 24.20 -24.66
CA TYR A 189 -30.09 23.42 -23.43
C TYR A 189 -29.27 22.13 -23.54
N ALA A 190 -29.36 21.43 -24.67
CA ALA A 190 -28.58 20.21 -24.92
C ALA A 190 -27.07 20.48 -24.91
N GLN A 191 -26.61 21.63 -25.41
CA GLN A 191 -25.21 22.05 -25.32
C GLN A 191 -24.75 22.28 -23.87
N ASP A 192 -25.60 22.88 -23.04
CA ASP A 192 -25.31 23.05 -21.61
C ASP A 192 -25.25 21.68 -20.88
N VAL A 193 -26.14 20.75 -21.23
CA VAL A 193 -26.13 19.37 -20.70
C VAL A 193 -24.87 18.62 -21.13
N ASP A 194 -24.47 18.71 -22.40
CA ASP A 194 -23.23 18.10 -22.90
C ASP A 194 -21.99 18.66 -22.18
N SER A 195 -21.99 19.97 -21.90
CA SER A 195 -20.93 20.60 -21.10
C SER A 195 -20.89 20.04 -19.67
N VAL A 196 -22.04 19.82 -19.02
CA VAL A 196 -22.13 19.18 -17.70
C VAL A 196 -21.58 17.75 -17.74
N ILE A 197 -21.97 16.97 -18.75
CA ILE A 197 -21.47 15.60 -18.94
C ILE A 197 -19.95 15.60 -19.03
N LYS A 198 -19.38 16.47 -19.88
CA LYS A 198 -17.93 16.61 -20.05
C LYS A 198 -17.24 16.97 -18.73
N VAL A 199 -17.80 17.89 -17.94
CA VAL A 199 -17.25 18.23 -16.61
C VAL A 199 -17.27 17.02 -15.68
N LEU A 200 -18.39 16.31 -15.60
CA LEU A 200 -18.55 15.16 -14.71
C LEU A 200 -17.68 13.95 -15.13
N GLU A 201 -17.30 13.86 -16.41
CA GLU A 201 -16.35 12.87 -16.92
C GLU A 201 -14.88 13.30 -16.79
N GLY A 202 -14.62 14.49 -16.24
CA GLY A 202 -13.27 15.04 -16.09
C GLY A 202 -12.69 15.67 -17.35
N ARG A 203 -13.49 15.80 -18.42
CA ARG A 203 -13.14 16.48 -19.70
C ARG A 203 -13.32 17.99 -19.61
N SER A 204 -13.05 18.56 -18.45
CA SER A 204 -13.22 19.97 -18.14
C SER A 204 -12.29 20.90 -18.92
N ALA A 205 -11.16 20.39 -19.44
CA ALA A 205 -10.27 21.16 -20.33
C ALA A 205 -10.98 21.53 -21.65
N GLU A 206 -11.78 20.61 -22.22
CA GLU A 206 -12.57 20.87 -23.42
C GLU A 206 -13.62 21.95 -23.16
N VAL A 207 -14.29 21.87 -22.01
CA VAL A 207 -15.31 22.84 -21.60
C VAL A 207 -14.70 24.22 -21.35
N ASN A 208 -13.52 24.29 -20.71
CA ASN A 208 -12.77 25.53 -20.53
C ASN A 208 -12.42 26.17 -21.89
N ALA A 209 -11.90 25.38 -22.84
CA ALA A 209 -11.56 25.90 -24.17
C ALA A 209 -12.80 26.42 -24.91
N LEU A 210 -13.92 25.70 -24.81
CA LEU A 210 -15.19 26.13 -25.41
C LEU A 210 -15.72 27.42 -24.79
N LEU A 211 -15.74 27.51 -23.46
CA LEU A 211 -16.21 28.71 -22.74
C LEU A 211 -15.31 29.92 -23.01
N GLN A 212 -13.99 29.72 -23.08
CA GLN A 212 -13.04 30.77 -23.44
C GLN A 212 -13.31 31.30 -24.84
N LYS A 213 -13.46 30.41 -25.83
CA LYS A 213 -13.78 30.79 -27.21
C LYS A 213 -15.09 31.57 -27.29
N ARG A 214 -16.15 31.08 -26.63
CA ARG A 214 -17.46 31.77 -26.59
C ARG A 214 -17.36 33.15 -25.94
N MET A 215 -16.54 33.28 -24.90
CA MET A 215 -16.32 34.55 -24.20
C MET A 215 -15.64 35.57 -25.13
N GLU A 216 -14.62 35.14 -25.87
CA GLU A 216 -13.91 35.96 -26.86
C GLU A 216 -14.83 36.37 -28.02
N GLU A 217 -15.65 35.44 -28.53
CA GLU A 217 -16.66 35.72 -29.55
C GLU A 217 -17.69 36.75 -29.06
N ALA A 218 -18.24 36.58 -27.86
CA ALA A 218 -19.19 37.53 -27.27
C ALA A 218 -18.55 38.92 -27.08
N ALA A 219 -17.29 38.98 -26.62
CA ALA A 219 -16.56 40.24 -26.50
C ALA A 219 -16.33 40.90 -27.87
N SER A 220 -16.01 40.13 -28.91
CA SER A 220 -15.83 40.65 -30.28
C SER A 220 -17.13 41.23 -30.86
N ARG A 221 -18.29 40.70 -30.45
CA ARG A 221 -19.62 41.20 -30.82
C ARG A 221 -20.13 42.32 -29.90
N LEU A 222 -19.30 42.81 -28.98
CA LEU A 222 -19.65 43.83 -27.98
C LEU A 222 -20.77 43.41 -27.00
N GLU A 223 -20.99 42.11 -26.84
CA GLU A 223 -21.97 41.52 -25.90
C GLU A 223 -21.33 41.36 -24.49
N PHE A 224 -20.94 42.47 -23.86
CA PHE A 224 -20.12 42.46 -22.65
C PHE A 224 -20.76 41.73 -21.45
N GLU A 225 -22.09 41.78 -21.31
CA GLU A 225 -22.79 41.04 -20.25
C GLU A 225 -22.72 39.52 -20.42
N LEU A 226 -22.71 39.03 -21.67
CA LEU A 226 -22.54 37.62 -21.96
C LEU A 226 -21.09 37.20 -21.73
N ALA A 227 -20.13 38.00 -22.20
CA ALA A 227 -18.71 37.76 -21.98
C ALA A 227 -18.36 37.72 -20.47
N ALA A 228 -18.88 38.64 -19.67
CA ALA A 228 -18.68 38.64 -18.22
C ALA A 228 -19.23 37.37 -17.56
N ARG A 229 -20.43 36.92 -17.95
CA ARG A 229 -21.00 35.65 -17.45
C ARG A 229 -20.16 34.43 -17.80
N LEU A 230 -19.66 34.35 -19.04
CA LEU A 230 -18.81 33.24 -19.51
C LEU A 230 -17.46 33.23 -18.79
N ARG A 231 -16.87 34.41 -18.54
CA ARG A 231 -15.65 34.56 -17.74
C ARG A 231 -15.85 34.06 -16.31
N ASP A 232 -16.93 34.44 -15.66
CA ASP A 232 -17.23 34.05 -14.29
C ASP A 232 -17.51 32.54 -14.20
N GLN A 233 -18.16 31.95 -15.21
CA GLN A 233 -18.30 30.50 -15.35
C GLN A 233 -16.94 29.80 -15.47
N LEU A 234 -16.04 30.34 -16.29
CA LEU A 234 -14.68 29.81 -16.47
C LEU A 234 -13.87 29.82 -15.17
N ALA A 235 -13.96 30.91 -14.40
CA ALA A 235 -13.30 31.03 -13.10
C ALA A 235 -13.84 30.02 -12.07
N ALA A 236 -15.16 29.87 -11.99
CA ALA A 236 -15.79 28.93 -11.08
C ALA A 236 -15.52 27.46 -11.47
N LEU A 237 -15.46 27.14 -12.76
CA LEU A 237 -15.14 25.79 -13.24
C LEU A 237 -13.70 25.39 -12.89
N ARG A 238 -12.75 26.33 -13.02
CA ARG A 238 -11.36 26.14 -12.54
C ARG A 238 -11.28 25.88 -11.04
N HIS A 239 -12.13 26.54 -10.24
CA HIS A 239 -12.19 26.31 -8.79
C HIS A 239 -12.72 24.91 -8.43
N ILE A 240 -13.75 24.42 -9.14
CA ILE A 240 -14.31 23.07 -8.94
C ILE A 240 -13.27 21.99 -9.32
N GLN A 241 -12.53 22.19 -10.41
CA GLN A 241 -11.49 21.25 -10.84
C GLN A 241 -10.39 21.04 -9.80
N ALA A 242 -10.02 22.09 -9.06
CA ALA A 242 -9.05 21.98 -7.97
C ALA A 242 -9.56 21.10 -6.81
N GLN A 243 -10.87 20.89 -6.70
CA GLN A 243 -11.52 20.13 -5.62
C GLN A 243 -12.04 18.75 -6.05
N GLN A 244 -12.23 18.47 -7.35
CA GLN A 244 -12.91 17.27 -7.87
C GLN A 244 -12.01 16.31 -8.67
N ILE A 245 -10.95 15.78 -8.07
CA ILE A 245 -10.05 14.81 -8.75
C ILE A 245 -10.62 13.35 -8.75
N VAL A 246 -11.78 13.10 -8.13
CA VAL A 246 -12.06 11.74 -7.59
C VAL A 246 -13.00 10.84 -8.40
N THR A 247 -13.74 11.30 -9.42
CA THR A 247 -14.90 10.51 -9.92
C THR A 247 -15.17 10.52 -11.42
N SER A 248 -14.14 10.44 -12.28
CA SER A 248 -14.39 10.07 -13.67
C SER A 248 -14.56 8.54 -13.77
N VAL A 249 -15.83 8.10 -13.87
CA VAL A 249 -16.19 6.70 -14.14
C VAL A 249 -15.78 6.37 -15.57
N SER A 250 -14.55 5.91 -15.74
CA SER A 250 -14.23 5.00 -16.82
C SER A 250 -14.93 3.67 -16.51
N GLU A 251 -15.78 3.16 -17.40
CA GLU A 251 -16.31 1.79 -17.27
C GLU A 251 -15.23 0.72 -17.51
N ARG A 252 -14.02 1.12 -17.87
CA ARG A 252 -12.94 0.20 -18.21
C ARG A 252 -12.17 -0.21 -16.97
N ASP A 253 -11.93 -1.51 -16.90
CA ASP A 253 -10.98 -2.13 -15.99
C ASP A 253 -9.57 -1.88 -16.52
N VAL A 254 -8.69 -1.51 -15.60
CA VAL A 254 -7.37 -0.98 -15.90
C VAL A 254 -6.40 -1.37 -14.81
N ASP A 255 -5.18 -1.72 -15.19
CA ASP A 255 -4.07 -1.86 -14.25
C ASP A 255 -3.03 -0.80 -14.55
N VAL A 256 -2.44 -0.24 -13.51
CA VAL A 256 -1.45 0.83 -13.61
C VAL A 256 -0.21 0.42 -12.86
N PHE A 257 0.91 0.36 -13.58
CA PHE A 257 2.21 -0.01 -13.05
C PHE A 257 3.14 1.21 -13.11
N ALA A 258 3.87 1.45 -12.04
CA ALA A 258 4.95 2.43 -12.06
C ALA A 258 6.21 1.83 -11.45
N ILE A 259 7.32 1.89 -12.18
CA ILE A 259 8.64 1.50 -11.71
C ILE A 259 9.48 2.75 -11.41
N VAL A 260 10.15 2.76 -10.26
CA VAL A 260 11.09 3.81 -9.87
C VAL A 260 12.33 3.19 -9.24
N GLY A 261 13.43 3.93 -9.25
CA GLY A 261 14.72 3.50 -8.69
C GLY A 261 15.78 3.28 -9.76
N GLU A 262 16.86 2.62 -9.37
CA GLU A 262 18.05 2.35 -10.18
C GLU A 262 18.33 0.84 -10.23
N PRO A 263 19.18 0.35 -11.17
CA PRO A 263 19.50 -1.07 -11.26
C PRO A 263 19.89 -1.68 -9.90
N GLY A 264 19.20 -2.76 -9.52
CA GLY A 264 19.34 -3.43 -8.22
C GLY A 264 18.42 -2.91 -7.10
N GLU A 265 17.86 -1.70 -7.23
CA GLU A 265 17.02 -1.03 -6.22
C GLU A 265 15.73 -0.47 -6.83
N TYR A 266 14.93 -1.34 -7.43
CA TYR A 266 13.63 -0.96 -7.98
C TYR A 266 12.48 -1.13 -6.98
N ALA A 267 11.52 -0.22 -7.05
CA ALA A 267 10.17 -0.42 -6.53
C ALA A 267 9.16 -0.33 -7.69
N ILE A 268 8.26 -1.31 -7.76
CA ILE A 268 7.13 -1.32 -8.67
C ILE A 268 5.84 -1.19 -7.87
N SER A 269 5.08 -0.15 -8.15
CA SER A 269 3.74 0.05 -7.62
C SER A 269 2.72 -0.47 -8.62
N VAL A 270 1.82 -1.35 -8.16
CA VAL A 270 0.71 -1.91 -8.94
C VAL A 270 -0.59 -1.38 -8.36
N MET A 271 -1.29 -0.56 -9.13
CA MET A 271 -2.59 -0.01 -8.76
C MET A 271 -3.67 -0.60 -9.65
N LEU A 272 -4.65 -1.26 -9.03
CA LEU A 272 -5.76 -1.90 -9.74
C LEU A 272 -6.96 -0.96 -9.78
N VAL A 273 -7.45 -0.68 -10.98
CA VAL A 273 -8.63 0.16 -11.20
C VAL A 273 -9.72 -0.68 -11.84
N ARG A 274 -10.89 -0.79 -11.20
CA ARG A 274 -12.05 -1.51 -11.75
C ARG A 274 -13.27 -0.62 -11.78
N GLY A 275 -13.93 -0.50 -12.95
CA GLY A 275 -15.01 0.45 -13.17
C GLY A 275 -14.68 1.88 -12.71
N GLY A 276 -13.45 2.32 -12.96
CA GLY A 276 -12.94 3.67 -12.62
C GLY A 276 -12.62 3.88 -11.14
N ARG A 277 -12.61 2.82 -10.32
CA ARG A 277 -12.31 2.88 -8.88
C ARG A 277 -10.96 2.24 -8.58
N ASN A 278 -10.13 2.93 -7.81
CA ASN A 278 -8.93 2.34 -7.22
C ASN A 278 -9.35 1.29 -6.17
N LEU A 279 -8.92 0.05 -6.37
CA LEU A 279 -9.14 -1.07 -5.44
C LEU A 279 -8.02 -1.23 -4.41
N GLY A 280 -6.90 -0.54 -4.60
CA GLY A 280 -5.71 -0.65 -3.78
C GLY A 280 -4.45 -0.59 -4.61
N THR A 281 -3.36 -0.30 -3.91
CA THR A 281 -2.01 -0.31 -4.46
C THR A 281 -1.17 -1.32 -3.70
N THR A 282 -0.37 -2.10 -4.42
CA THR A 282 0.59 -3.06 -3.87
C THR A 282 1.97 -2.73 -4.40
N SER A 283 2.98 -2.79 -3.53
CA SER A 283 4.37 -2.51 -3.91
C SER A 283 5.17 -3.80 -4.01
N TYR A 284 6.01 -3.89 -5.03
CA TYR A 284 6.91 -5.00 -5.31
C TYR A 284 8.34 -4.48 -5.46
N PHE A 285 9.33 -5.31 -5.15
CA PHE A 285 10.74 -4.93 -5.19
C PHE A 285 11.53 -6.00 -5.93
N PRO A 286 11.53 -5.97 -7.27
CA PRO A 286 12.21 -6.98 -8.08
C PRO A 286 13.73 -6.86 -7.91
N ARG A 287 14.42 -8.01 -7.83
CA ARG A 287 15.89 -8.06 -7.86
C ARG A 287 16.35 -8.07 -9.31
N ALA A 288 16.62 -6.90 -9.86
CA ALA A 288 17.13 -6.74 -11.22
C ALA A 288 18.42 -5.92 -11.19
N LEU A 289 19.54 -6.59 -10.91
CA LEU A 289 20.84 -5.95 -10.60
C LEU A 289 21.44 -5.14 -11.76
N LEU A 290 21.15 -5.51 -13.00
CA LEU A 290 21.75 -4.94 -14.20
C LEU A 290 20.72 -4.51 -15.25
N ALA A 291 19.43 -4.75 -15.02
CA ALA A 291 18.40 -4.46 -16.00
C ALA A 291 17.99 -2.99 -15.89
N GLU A 292 17.81 -2.33 -17.01
CA GLU A 292 17.23 -0.98 -17.07
C GLU A 292 15.75 -1.01 -16.63
N PRO A 293 15.16 0.12 -16.21
CA PRO A 293 13.79 0.15 -15.67
C PRO A 293 12.74 -0.45 -16.61
N ALA A 294 12.88 -0.23 -17.92
CA ALA A 294 11.96 -0.79 -18.91
C ALA A 294 12.04 -2.32 -18.98
N GLU A 295 13.25 -2.89 -19.04
CA GLU A 295 13.47 -4.34 -19.08
C GLU A 295 12.99 -5.03 -17.79
N ALA A 296 13.28 -4.41 -16.65
CA ALA A 296 12.84 -4.90 -15.34
C ALA A 296 11.30 -4.90 -15.26
N LEU A 297 10.64 -3.85 -15.74
CA LEU A 297 9.18 -3.77 -15.76
C LEU A 297 8.55 -4.77 -16.73
N SER A 298 9.10 -4.92 -17.94
CA SER A 298 8.62 -5.92 -18.92
C SER A 298 8.69 -7.34 -18.35
N SER A 299 9.81 -7.70 -17.72
CA SER A 299 9.99 -8.99 -17.05
C SER A 299 9.00 -9.18 -15.90
N PHE A 300 8.78 -8.13 -15.10
CA PHE A 300 7.83 -8.16 -13.99
C PHE A 300 6.39 -8.35 -14.47
N LEU A 301 5.96 -7.64 -15.52
CA LEU A 301 4.62 -7.77 -16.09
C LEU A 301 4.32 -9.20 -16.54
N MET A 302 5.28 -9.87 -17.19
CA MET A 302 5.14 -11.27 -17.60
C MET A 302 4.98 -12.21 -16.40
N GLN A 303 5.78 -12.03 -15.34
CA GLN A 303 5.68 -12.83 -14.13
C GLN A 303 4.37 -12.57 -13.36
N TYR A 304 3.96 -11.31 -13.28
CA TYR A 304 2.74 -10.89 -12.61
C TYR A 304 1.51 -11.52 -13.28
N TYR A 305 1.39 -11.36 -14.60
CA TYR A 305 0.27 -11.92 -15.37
C TYR A 305 0.38 -13.41 -15.67
N ALA A 306 1.47 -14.09 -15.29
CA ALA A 306 1.50 -15.55 -15.28
C ALA A 306 0.48 -16.16 -14.30
N THR A 307 0.07 -15.40 -13.29
CA THR A 307 -0.88 -15.84 -12.25
C THR A 307 -2.17 -15.02 -12.18
N GLN A 308 -2.21 -13.88 -12.88
CA GLN A 308 -3.33 -12.93 -12.87
C GLN A 308 -3.87 -12.73 -14.29
N ASP A 309 -5.15 -12.39 -14.42
CA ASP A 309 -5.76 -12.06 -15.71
C ASP A 309 -5.59 -10.56 -16.01
N PRO A 310 -4.97 -10.18 -17.16
CA PRO A 310 -4.76 -8.79 -17.51
C PRO A 310 -6.06 -8.13 -17.98
N PRO A 311 -6.33 -6.88 -17.58
CA PRO A 311 -7.48 -6.13 -18.09
C PRO A 311 -7.25 -5.65 -19.54
N PRO A 312 -8.29 -5.14 -20.23
CA PRO A 312 -8.16 -4.64 -21.61
C PRO A 312 -7.17 -3.48 -21.78
N GLU A 313 -6.85 -2.75 -20.71
CA GLU A 313 -5.90 -1.63 -20.73
C GLU A 313 -4.93 -1.71 -19.55
N VAL A 314 -3.64 -1.60 -19.86
CA VAL A 314 -2.54 -1.56 -18.88
C VAL A 314 -1.71 -0.30 -19.14
N PHE A 315 -1.50 0.49 -18.07
CA PHE A 315 -0.73 1.72 -18.12
C PHE A 315 0.59 1.58 -17.38
N VAL A 316 1.65 2.17 -17.95
CA VAL A 316 3.01 2.18 -17.40
C VAL A 316 3.58 3.59 -17.33
N ASN A 317 4.54 3.86 -16.44
CA ASN A 317 5.24 5.16 -16.37
C ASN A 317 6.44 5.27 -17.32
N VAL A 318 7.02 4.14 -17.72
CA VAL A 318 8.15 4.08 -18.67
C VAL A 318 7.70 3.55 -20.03
N LYS A 319 8.38 3.97 -21.10
CA LYS A 319 8.15 3.42 -22.44
C LYS A 319 8.83 2.04 -22.54
N LEU A 320 8.07 1.02 -22.90
CA LEU A 320 8.58 -0.33 -23.13
C LEU A 320 8.80 -0.55 -24.62
N GLU A 321 9.97 -1.04 -25.01
CA GLU A 321 10.31 -1.30 -26.41
C GLU A 321 9.52 -2.49 -26.97
N ASP A 322 9.27 -3.49 -26.12
CA ASP A 322 8.54 -4.72 -26.41
C ASP A 322 7.03 -4.62 -26.12
N ALA A 323 6.48 -3.41 -25.93
CA ALA A 323 5.08 -3.19 -25.54
C ALA A 323 4.07 -3.91 -26.45
N SER A 324 4.33 -3.97 -27.76
CA SER A 324 3.45 -4.64 -28.73
C SER A 324 3.46 -6.15 -28.55
N ALA A 325 4.65 -6.75 -28.37
CA ALA A 325 4.80 -8.19 -28.18
C ALA A 325 4.20 -8.63 -26.82
N LEU A 326 4.42 -7.84 -25.77
CA LEU A 326 3.79 -8.05 -24.46
C LEU A 326 2.26 -7.97 -24.56
N ALA A 327 1.72 -6.96 -25.23
CA ALA A 327 0.27 -6.81 -25.39
C ALA A 327 -0.35 -8.00 -26.13
N GLU A 328 0.32 -8.53 -27.16
CA GLU A 328 -0.11 -9.72 -27.89
C GLU A 328 -0.07 -10.98 -27.01
N ALA A 329 1.03 -11.22 -26.30
CA ALA A 329 1.17 -12.35 -25.38
C ALA A 329 0.13 -12.33 -24.26
N LEU A 330 -0.09 -11.17 -23.65
CA LEU A 330 -1.10 -10.96 -22.61
C LEU A 330 -2.51 -11.16 -23.17
N GLY A 331 -2.80 -10.66 -24.38
CA GLY A 331 -4.10 -10.81 -25.01
C GLY A 331 -4.42 -12.25 -25.41
N GLY A 332 -3.44 -12.98 -25.93
CA GLY A 332 -3.57 -14.40 -26.25
C GLY A 332 -3.90 -15.26 -25.01
N ARG A 333 -3.29 -14.93 -23.87
CA ARG A 333 -3.60 -15.59 -22.59
C ARG A 333 -4.96 -15.21 -22.02
N ALA A 334 -5.34 -13.94 -22.10
CA ALA A 334 -6.59 -13.43 -21.52
C ALA A 334 -7.84 -13.75 -22.36
N GLY A 335 -7.66 -14.15 -23.63
CA GLY A 335 -8.78 -14.39 -24.55
C GLY A 335 -9.48 -13.10 -25.01
N HIS A 336 -8.87 -11.93 -24.78
CA HIS A 336 -9.35 -10.63 -25.27
C HIS A 336 -8.18 -9.71 -25.61
N ALA A 337 -8.43 -8.66 -26.39
CA ALA A 337 -7.39 -7.68 -26.71
C ALA A 337 -6.91 -6.94 -25.46
N VAL A 338 -5.59 -6.85 -25.29
CA VAL A 338 -4.93 -6.09 -24.21
C VAL A 338 -4.13 -4.96 -24.85
N ARG A 339 -4.22 -3.74 -24.28
CA ARG A 339 -3.43 -2.58 -24.72
C ARG A 339 -2.49 -2.14 -23.62
N LEU A 340 -1.19 -2.20 -23.89
CA LEU A 340 -0.12 -1.75 -23.00
C LEU A 340 0.45 -0.42 -23.51
N ARG A 341 0.41 0.64 -22.69
CA ARG A 341 0.91 1.97 -23.11
C ARG A 341 1.36 2.85 -21.96
N ALA A 342 2.34 3.71 -22.23
CA ALA A 342 2.66 4.82 -21.34
C ALA A 342 1.59 5.91 -21.43
N ALA A 343 1.07 6.36 -20.28
CA ALA A 343 0.03 7.39 -20.26
C ALA A 343 0.66 8.79 -20.27
N ALA A 344 0.35 9.59 -21.29
CA ALA A 344 0.93 10.94 -21.45
C ALA A 344 -0.02 12.10 -21.05
N ARG A 345 -1.35 11.89 -21.09
CA ARG A 345 -2.35 12.94 -20.82
C ARG A 345 -3.63 12.39 -20.18
N GLY A 346 -4.40 13.28 -19.56
CA GLY A 346 -5.73 12.98 -19.05
C GLY A 346 -5.73 12.16 -17.76
N LEU A 347 -6.82 11.44 -17.51
CA LEU A 347 -6.99 10.61 -16.31
C LEU A 347 -5.93 9.49 -16.18
N PRO A 348 -5.56 8.75 -17.25
CA PRO A 348 -4.53 7.72 -17.13
C PRO A 348 -3.17 8.27 -16.69
N ALA A 349 -2.79 9.47 -17.13
CA ALA A 349 -1.53 10.09 -16.71
C ALA A 349 -1.53 10.38 -15.21
N ARG A 350 -2.65 10.87 -14.65
CA ARG A 350 -2.79 11.07 -13.21
C ARG A 350 -2.73 9.77 -12.41
N TRP A 351 -3.26 8.68 -12.96
CA TRP A 351 -3.13 7.38 -12.32
C TRP A 351 -1.69 6.88 -12.31
N VAL A 352 -0.96 7.10 -13.41
CA VAL A 352 0.47 6.79 -13.50
C VAL A 352 1.26 7.63 -12.50
N GLU A 353 1.02 8.94 -12.44
CA GLU A 353 1.63 9.85 -11.44
C GLU A 353 1.38 9.34 -10.00
N LEU A 354 0.14 8.96 -9.68
CA LEU A 354 -0.19 8.43 -8.36
C LEU A 354 0.49 7.08 -8.07
N ALA A 355 0.56 6.19 -9.07
CA ALA A 355 1.27 4.92 -8.93
C ALA A 355 2.77 5.16 -8.68
N GLU A 356 3.37 6.11 -9.40
CA GLU A 356 4.77 6.50 -9.26
C GLU A 356 5.08 7.15 -7.91
N GLU A 357 4.19 8.00 -7.38
CA GLU A 357 4.30 8.53 -6.02
C GLU A 357 4.29 7.42 -4.97
N ASN A 358 3.41 6.43 -5.12
CA ASN A 358 3.35 5.27 -4.24
C ASN A 358 4.63 4.41 -4.35
N ALA A 359 5.17 4.22 -5.56
CA ALA A 359 6.41 3.49 -5.79
C ALA A 359 7.60 4.20 -5.09
N ASN A 360 7.71 5.53 -5.26
CA ASN A 360 8.76 6.34 -4.63
C ASN A 360 8.67 6.29 -3.11
N GLN A 361 7.46 6.38 -2.55
CA GLN A 361 7.26 6.27 -1.11
C GLN A 361 7.66 4.88 -0.60
N ALA A 362 7.27 3.81 -1.29
CA ALA A 362 7.64 2.44 -0.94
C ALA A 362 9.15 2.22 -1.00
N LEU A 363 9.82 2.72 -2.06
CA LEU A 363 11.28 2.65 -2.20
C LEU A 363 11.98 3.40 -1.07
N ARG A 364 11.57 4.63 -0.79
CA ARG A 364 12.14 5.44 0.29
C ARG A 364 12.02 4.77 1.66
N MET A 365 10.87 4.15 1.93
CA MET A 365 10.64 3.41 3.17
C MET A 365 11.56 2.19 3.27
N ARG A 366 11.71 1.45 2.16
CA ARG A 366 12.60 0.29 2.09
C ARG A 366 14.06 0.69 2.32
N LEU A 367 14.54 1.73 1.66
CA LEU A 367 15.92 2.23 1.79
C LEU A 367 16.20 2.75 3.20
N ALA A 368 15.26 3.48 3.80
CA ALA A 368 15.40 3.95 5.19
C ALA A 368 15.52 2.77 6.17
N ASN A 369 14.64 1.77 6.05
CA ASN A 369 14.70 0.57 6.88
C ASN A 369 16.01 -0.21 6.70
N ARG A 370 16.47 -0.37 5.44
CA ARG A 370 17.76 -1.02 5.13
C ARG A 370 18.94 -0.27 5.76
N ALA A 371 18.99 1.06 5.62
CA ALA A 371 20.05 1.87 6.21
C ALA A 371 20.07 1.75 7.75
N GLY A 372 18.91 1.75 8.39
CA GLY A 372 18.78 1.50 9.84
C GLY A 372 19.32 0.12 10.24
N ILE A 373 19.01 -0.93 9.49
CA ILE A 373 19.51 -2.29 9.74
C ILE A 373 21.02 -2.38 9.53
N GLU A 374 21.56 -1.80 8.45
CA GLU A 374 23.00 -1.78 8.19
C GLU A 374 23.76 -1.04 9.31
N GLU A 375 23.25 0.08 9.81
CA GLU A 375 23.84 0.78 10.96
C GLU A 375 23.82 -0.09 12.22
N MET A 376 22.71 -0.82 12.47
CA MET A 376 22.60 -1.75 13.59
C MET A 376 23.59 -2.91 13.49
N LEU A 377 23.76 -3.50 12.29
CA LEU A 377 24.71 -4.59 12.03
C LEU A 377 26.16 -4.11 12.16
N ALA A 378 26.48 -2.91 11.65
CA ALA A 378 27.81 -2.33 11.80
C ALA A 378 28.14 -2.02 13.27
N ALA A 379 27.14 -1.54 14.04
CA ALA A 379 27.29 -1.37 15.48
C ALA A 379 27.49 -2.71 16.19
N LEU A 380 26.81 -3.77 15.76
CA LEU A 380 26.97 -5.13 16.29
C LEU A 380 28.38 -5.65 16.03
N ALA A 381 28.88 -5.49 14.80
CA ALA A 381 30.24 -5.89 14.43
C ALA A 381 31.29 -5.21 15.31
N ARG A 382 31.21 -3.88 15.48
CA ARG A 382 32.09 -3.14 16.39
C ARG A 382 31.97 -3.60 17.83
N ALA A 383 30.75 -3.87 18.31
CA ALA A 383 30.54 -4.28 19.69
C ALA A 383 31.10 -5.68 19.98
N LEU A 384 31.15 -6.56 18.98
CA LEU A 384 31.65 -7.93 19.08
C LEU A 384 33.11 -8.10 18.59
N ASP A 385 33.77 -7.02 18.15
CA ASP A 385 35.05 -7.01 17.44
C ASP A 385 35.11 -8.01 16.28
N LEU A 386 34.06 -8.01 15.45
CA LEU A 386 34.05 -8.82 14.24
C LEU A 386 34.97 -8.21 13.18
N PRO A 387 35.67 -9.03 12.37
CA PRO A 387 36.56 -8.53 11.32
C PRO A 387 35.78 -7.75 10.25
N GLU A 388 34.55 -8.16 9.96
CA GLU A 388 33.66 -7.50 9.00
C GLU A 388 32.23 -7.37 9.55
N THR A 389 31.43 -6.51 8.92
CA THR A 389 30.00 -6.40 9.25
C THR A 389 29.26 -7.62 8.70
N PRO A 390 28.57 -8.41 9.55
CA PRO A 390 27.90 -9.62 9.10
C PRO A 390 26.71 -9.25 8.21
N LYS A 391 26.66 -9.82 7.02
CA LYS A 391 25.56 -9.70 6.05
C LYS A 391 24.55 -10.83 6.20
N ARG A 392 24.96 -11.95 6.80
CA ARG A 392 24.13 -13.12 7.10
C ARG A 392 24.42 -13.63 8.51
N ILE A 393 23.39 -13.65 9.36
CA ILE A 393 23.45 -14.17 10.72
C ILE A 393 22.48 -15.35 10.84
N GLU A 394 22.96 -16.48 11.34
CA GLU A 394 22.10 -17.60 11.75
C GLU A 394 22.04 -17.68 13.28
N CYS A 395 20.89 -18.03 13.83
CA CYS A 395 20.74 -18.24 15.26
C CYS A 395 20.00 -19.54 15.54
N PHE A 396 20.60 -20.37 16.40
CA PHE A 396 19.99 -21.61 16.89
C PHE A 396 19.48 -21.44 18.33
N ASP A 397 18.26 -21.92 18.54
CA ASP A 397 17.62 -22.05 19.87
C ASP A 397 17.06 -23.48 20.04
N ILE A 398 17.11 -23.99 21.27
CA ILE A 398 16.53 -25.28 21.64
C ILE A 398 15.30 -25.03 22.51
N SER A 399 14.16 -25.54 22.08
CA SER A 399 12.93 -25.50 22.85
C SER A 399 12.50 -26.91 23.30
N HIS A 400 12.03 -26.98 24.54
CA HIS A 400 11.32 -28.14 25.06
C HIS A 400 9.84 -27.78 25.22
N THR A 401 9.02 -28.30 24.34
CA THR A 401 7.56 -28.23 24.47
C THR A 401 7.12 -29.36 25.39
N GLY A 402 6.60 -29.02 26.57
CA GLY A 402 6.16 -30.00 27.58
C GLY A 402 5.08 -30.94 27.03
N GLY A 403 5.50 -32.08 26.49
CA GLY A 403 4.65 -33.11 25.88
C GLY A 403 4.95 -33.42 24.40
N GLU A 404 5.56 -32.50 23.65
CA GLU A 404 5.78 -32.61 22.19
C GLU A 404 7.28 -32.53 21.83
N GLY A 405 8.07 -33.52 22.23
CA GLY A 405 9.47 -33.67 21.78
C GLY A 405 10.41 -32.47 22.04
N THR A 406 11.66 -32.58 21.58
CA THR A 406 12.62 -31.45 21.56
C THR A 406 12.69 -30.90 20.15
N VAL A 407 12.62 -29.58 20.00
CA VAL A 407 12.70 -28.90 18.70
C VAL A 407 13.86 -27.91 18.73
N ALA A 408 14.72 -27.98 17.72
CA ALA A 408 15.69 -26.92 17.46
C ALA A 408 15.15 -25.98 16.39
N SER A 409 15.27 -24.67 16.60
CA SER A 409 14.94 -23.68 15.59
C SER A 409 16.21 -23.03 15.05
N CYS A 410 16.19 -22.69 13.76
CA CYS A 410 17.21 -21.87 13.11
C CYS A 410 16.51 -20.70 12.43
N VAL A 411 16.83 -19.49 12.89
CA VAL A 411 16.36 -18.24 12.28
C VAL A 411 17.51 -17.55 11.57
N VAL A 412 17.18 -16.83 10.49
CA VAL A 412 18.17 -16.25 9.59
C VAL A 412 17.91 -14.75 9.45
N PHE A 413 18.92 -13.93 9.64
CA PHE A 413 18.88 -12.48 9.44
C PHE A 413 19.87 -12.06 8.35
N GLY A 414 19.43 -11.17 7.48
CA GLY A 414 20.26 -10.55 6.43
C GLY A 414 20.36 -9.03 6.60
N THR A 415 20.95 -8.36 5.61
CA THR A 415 21.06 -6.89 5.54
C THR A 415 19.71 -6.17 5.42
N GLU A 416 18.66 -6.87 4.98
CA GLU A 416 17.28 -6.37 4.93
C GLU A 416 16.44 -6.77 6.16
N GLY A 417 17.05 -7.45 7.14
CA GLY A 417 16.37 -7.96 8.34
C GLY A 417 16.06 -9.46 8.29
N PRO A 418 15.00 -9.94 8.96
CA PRO A 418 14.73 -11.38 9.08
C PRO A 418 14.31 -12.05 7.76
N LEU A 419 15.01 -13.11 7.37
CA LEU A 419 14.78 -13.90 6.15
C LEU A 419 13.88 -15.12 6.43
N LYS A 420 12.59 -14.88 6.71
CA LYS A 420 11.64 -15.91 7.19
C LYS A 420 11.53 -17.15 6.30
N LYS A 421 11.62 -17.00 4.98
CA LYS A 421 11.59 -18.14 4.02
C LYS A 421 12.74 -19.13 4.26
N GLU A 422 13.81 -18.69 4.92
CA GLU A 422 14.99 -19.49 5.23
C GLU A 422 14.99 -20.08 6.65
N TYR A 423 14.00 -19.74 7.49
CA TYR A 423 13.87 -20.29 8.83
C TYR A 423 13.61 -21.80 8.77
N ARG A 424 14.15 -22.55 9.71
CA ARG A 424 13.97 -24.01 9.77
C ARG A 424 13.70 -24.49 11.19
N ARG A 425 12.78 -25.44 11.33
CA ARG A 425 12.56 -26.21 12.55
C ARG A 425 13.14 -27.61 12.32
N PHE A 426 13.85 -28.12 13.31
CA PHE A 426 14.40 -29.46 13.30
C PHE A 426 13.77 -30.24 14.44
N ASN A 427 12.97 -31.25 14.07
CA ASN A 427 12.47 -32.22 15.04
C ASN A 427 13.64 -33.09 15.48
N ILE A 428 13.93 -33.08 16.79
CA ILE A 428 15.05 -33.80 17.37
C ILE A 428 14.57 -35.19 17.79
N THR A 429 15.29 -36.22 17.33
CA THR A 429 14.92 -37.63 17.55
C THR A 429 16.14 -38.41 18.00
N GLY A 430 15.92 -39.39 18.89
CA GLY A 430 16.98 -40.27 19.39
C GLY A 430 17.98 -39.59 20.34
N VAL A 431 17.68 -38.40 20.84
CA VAL A 431 18.46 -37.67 21.84
C VAL A 431 17.77 -37.79 23.19
N THR A 432 18.55 -37.99 24.25
CA THR A 432 18.03 -38.09 25.62
C THR A 432 17.24 -36.82 25.98
N PRO A 433 16.02 -36.91 26.54
CA PRO A 433 15.27 -35.73 26.94
C PRO A 433 16.08 -34.81 27.87
N GLY A 434 16.20 -33.52 27.50
CA GLY A 434 17.00 -32.53 28.22
C GLY A 434 18.48 -32.47 27.83
N ASP A 435 18.93 -33.27 26.85
CA ASP A 435 20.27 -33.16 26.26
C ASP A 435 20.30 -32.12 25.12
N ASP A 436 20.41 -30.85 25.50
CA ASP A 436 20.53 -29.72 24.57
C ASP A 436 21.75 -29.82 23.66
N TYR A 437 22.82 -30.46 24.13
CA TYR A 437 24.05 -30.65 23.35
C TYR A 437 23.80 -31.60 22.18
N GLY A 438 23.19 -32.76 22.45
CA GLY A 438 22.79 -33.71 21.42
C GLY A 438 21.80 -33.10 20.42
N ALA A 439 20.86 -32.29 20.90
CA ALA A 439 19.88 -31.59 20.07
C ALA A 439 20.55 -30.58 19.12
N LEU A 440 21.43 -29.72 19.63
CA LEU A 440 22.20 -28.76 18.82
C LEU A 440 23.07 -29.48 17.80
N ARG A 441 23.80 -30.53 18.21
CA ARG A 441 24.64 -31.34 17.32
C ARG A 441 23.82 -31.90 16.15
N GLN A 442 22.66 -32.50 16.42
CA GLN A 442 21.81 -33.07 15.37
C GLN A 442 21.28 -31.98 14.41
N ALA A 443 20.87 -30.82 14.92
CA ALA A 443 20.38 -29.72 14.10
C ALA A 443 21.48 -29.11 13.21
N LEU A 444 22.66 -28.89 13.78
CA LEU A 444 23.82 -28.34 13.07
C LEU A 444 24.33 -29.28 11.99
N GLN A 445 24.46 -30.58 12.28
CA GLN A 445 24.85 -31.57 11.28
C GLN A 445 23.90 -31.55 10.07
N ARG A 446 22.58 -31.50 10.30
CA ARG A 446 21.59 -31.40 9.22
C ARG A 446 21.69 -30.10 8.43
N ARG A 447 21.87 -28.96 9.11
CA ARG A 447 21.97 -27.64 8.45
C ARG A 447 23.26 -27.49 7.65
N TYR A 448 24.40 -27.75 8.27
CA TYR A 448 25.72 -27.48 7.70
C TYR A 448 26.18 -28.53 6.68
N THR A 449 25.59 -29.73 6.68
CA THR A 449 25.74 -30.66 5.54
C THR A 449 25.22 -30.02 4.25
N ARG A 450 24.04 -29.41 4.29
CA ARG A 450 23.44 -28.71 3.13
C ARG A 450 24.21 -27.44 2.74
N VAL A 451 24.82 -26.76 3.71
CA VAL A 451 25.73 -25.64 3.44
C VAL A 451 26.97 -26.12 2.70
N ARG A 452 27.58 -27.23 3.15
CA ARG A 452 28.73 -27.85 2.48
C ARG A 452 28.40 -28.34 1.07
N GLU A 453 27.19 -28.83 0.85
CA GLU A 453 26.67 -29.24 -0.47
C GLU A 453 26.34 -28.04 -1.38
N GLY A 454 26.42 -26.80 -0.89
CA GLY A 454 26.15 -25.59 -1.66
C GLY A 454 24.67 -25.27 -1.86
N GLU A 455 23.76 -25.98 -1.19
CA GLU A 455 22.32 -25.72 -1.28
C GLU A 455 21.91 -24.42 -0.56
N ILE A 456 22.68 -24.03 0.46
CA ILE A 456 22.40 -22.90 1.33
C ILE A 456 23.72 -22.16 1.60
N PRO A 457 23.75 -20.82 1.54
CA PRO A 457 24.97 -20.07 1.86
C PRO A 457 25.34 -20.17 3.34
N ALA A 458 26.65 -20.24 3.63
CA ALA A 458 27.17 -20.17 4.99
C ALA A 458 26.91 -18.79 5.62
N PRO A 459 26.65 -18.70 6.93
CA PRO A 459 26.53 -17.41 7.61
C PRO A 459 27.90 -16.76 7.84
N ASP A 460 27.90 -15.44 8.03
CA ASP A 460 29.08 -14.69 8.49
C ASP A 460 29.22 -14.76 10.02
N LEU A 461 28.09 -14.95 10.72
CA LEU A 461 28.01 -15.03 12.18
C LEU A 461 26.96 -16.08 12.60
N LEU A 462 27.37 -17.00 13.48
CA LEU A 462 26.49 -17.95 14.13
C LEU A 462 26.26 -17.54 15.59
N LEU A 463 24.99 -17.36 15.95
CA LEU A 463 24.52 -17.10 17.31
C LEU A 463 23.92 -18.37 17.93
N ILE A 464 24.26 -18.64 19.18
CA ILE A 464 23.64 -19.73 19.97
C ILE A 464 22.95 -19.11 21.18
N ASP A 465 21.64 -19.31 21.35
CA ASP A 465 20.96 -18.97 22.63
C ASP A 465 21.36 -20.00 23.68
N GLY A 466 22.50 -19.74 24.33
CA GLY A 466 23.16 -20.78 25.09
C GLY A 466 24.38 -20.32 25.87
N GLY A 467 24.70 -21.09 26.91
CA GLY A 467 25.87 -20.87 27.76
C GLY A 467 27.18 -21.39 27.13
N LEU A 468 28.29 -21.19 27.82
CA LEU A 468 29.63 -21.53 27.34
C LEU A 468 29.78 -23.01 26.95
N GLY A 469 29.14 -23.93 27.68
CA GLY A 469 29.12 -25.35 27.34
C GLY A 469 28.53 -25.61 25.96
N GLN A 470 27.43 -24.92 25.61
CA GLN A 470 26.72 -25.13 24.33
C GLN A 470 27.57 -24.59 23.19
N VAL A 471 28.16 -23.42 23.37
CA VAL A 471 29.09 -22.83 22.39
C VAL A 471 30.30 -23.74 22.13
N ASN A 472 30.92 -24.28 23.17
CA ASN A 472 32.08 -25.16 23.01
C ASN A 472 31.72 -26.45 22.26
N GLU A 473 30.54 -27.02 22.52
CA GLU A 473 30.10 -28.22 21.82
C GLU A 473 29.75 -27.93 20.35
N VAL A 474 29.09 -26.81 20.10
CA VAL A 474 28.80 -26.32 18.73
C VAL A 474 30.08 -26.15 17.93
N HIS A 475 31.12 -25.57 18.53
CA HIS A 475 32.41 -25.39 17.86
C HIS A 475 33.03 -26.72 17.40
N LYS A 476 33.04 -27.75 18.26
CA LYS A 476 33.55 -29.08 17.87
C LYS A 476 32.78 -29.67 16.69
N VAL A 477 31.45 -29.52 16.69
CA VAL A 477 30.60 -29.99 15.59
C VAL A 477 30.92 -29.23 14.30
N LEU A 478 31.15 -27.92 14.37
CA LEU A 478 31.54 -27.13 13.21
C LEU A 478 32.93 -27.53 12.69
N GLU A 479 33.91 -27.76 13.57
CA GLU A 479 35.22 -28.29 13.17
C GLU A 479 35.11 -29.63 12.44
N GLU A 480 34.33 -30.59 12.98
CA GLU A 480 34.05 -31.88 12.35
C GLU A 480 33.43 -31.73 10.94
N LEU A 481 32.63 -30.68 10.73
CA LEU A 481 31.94 -30.41 9.46
C LEU A 481 32.76 -29.54 8.49
N GLY A 482 33.94 -29.05 8.90
CA GLY A 482 34.82 -28.19 8.10
C GLY A 482 34.54 -26.69 8.20
N PHE A 483 33.81 -26.24 9.24
CA PHE A 483 33.41 -24.85 9.49
C PHE A 483 34.02 -24.28 10.78
N GLY A 484 35.18 -24.77 11.22
CA GLY A 484 35.83 -24.34 12.48
C GLY A 484 36.22 -22.86 12.51
N GLU A 485 36.43 -22.23 11.35
CA GLU A 485 36.76 -20.79 11.26
C GLU A 485 35.53 -19.87 11.32
N LEU A 486 34.32 -20.44 11.40
CA LEU A 486 33.09 -19.64 11.46
C LEU A 486 33.02 -18.82 12.75
N THR A 487 32.70 -17.52 12.62
CA THR A 487 32.51 -16.66 13.78
C THR A 487 31.33 -17.14 14.61
N LEU A 488 31.61 -17.59 15.84
CA LEU A 488 30.63 -18.16 16.77
C LEU A 488 30.49 -17.30 18.03
N VAL A 489 29.25 -16.93 18.35
CA VAL A 489 28.92 -16.12 19.55
C VAL A 489 27.78 -16.78 20.33
N GLY A 490 28.02 -17.01 21.62
CA GLY A 490 26.97 -17.43 22.55
C GLY A 490 26.25 -16.23 23.16
N VAL A 491 24.95 -16.37 23.40
CA VAL A 491 24.14 -15.39 24.12
C VAL A 491 23.66 -16.04 25.42
N ALA A 492 24.38 -15.81 26.52
CA ALA A 492 24.01 -16.35 27.82
C ALA A 492 22.97 -15.47 28.52
N LYS A 493 21.94 -16.07 29.09
CA LYS A 493 21.02 -15.41 30.04
C LYS A 493 21.82 -15.08 31.32
N GLY A 494 21.90 -13.80 31.69
CA GLY A 494 22.66 -13.34 32.85
C GLY A 494 22.23 -14.01 34.18
N PRO A 495 23.02 -13.86 35.27
CA PRO A 495 22.81 -14.56 36.55
C PRO A 495 21.42 -14.37 37.18
N ASP A 496 20.75 -13.24 36.89
CA ASP A 496 19.38 -12.98 37.38
C ASP A 496 18.27 -13.70 36.59
N ARG A 497 18.59 -14.48 35.56
CA ARG A 497 17.63 -15.13 34.62
C ARG A 497 16.54 -14.19 34.06
N ARG A 498 16.76 -12.87 34.08
CA ARG A 498 15.78 -11.89 33.58
C ARG A 498 15.77 -11.90 32.04
N PRO A 499 14.59 -12.05 31.41
CA PRO A 499 14.43 -11.94 29.96
C PRO A 499 14.97 -10.60 29.44
N GLY A 500 15.76 -10.60 28.37
CA GLY A 500 16.34 -9.38 27.77
C GLY A 500 17.72 -8.95 28.27
N LEU A 501 18.35 -9.74 29.15
CA LEU A 501 19.70 -9.49 29.67
C LEU A 501 20.79 -10.42 29.09
N GLY A 502 20.63 -10.86 27.83
CA GLY A 502 21.62 -11.69 27.14
C GLY A 502 23.00 -11.01 27.09
N ARG A 503 24.04 -11.70 27.55
CA ARG A 503 25.44 -11.23 27.46
C ARG A 503 26.13 -12.01 26.35
N PRO A 504 26.47 -11.37 25.21
CA PRO A 504 27.19 -12.05 24.15
C PRO A 504 28.61 -12.38 24.61
N PHE A 505 29.12 -13.53 24.23
CA PHE A 505 30.53 -13.90 24.39
C PHE A 505 30.98 -14.65 23.14
N GLY A 506 32.11 -14.22 22.57
CA GLY A 506 32.72 -14.94 21.45
C GLY A 506 33.29 -16.27 21.92
N TYR A 507 33.32 -17.27 21.05
CA TYR A 507 34.09 -18.48 21.31
C TYR A 507 35.56 -18.12 21.60
N GLY A 508 36.15 -18.71 22.65
CA GLY A 508 37.51 -18.39 23.11
C GLY A 508 37.67 -17.07 23.90
N ALA A 509 36.60 -16.28 24.11
CA ALA A 509 36.70 -15.04 24.87
C ALA A 509 36.76 -15.28 26.39
N ALA A 510 37.63 -14.53 27.09
CA ALA A 510 37.82 -14.65 28.55
C ALA A 510 36.62 -14.17 29.38
N ALA A 511 35.79 -13.28 28.84
CA ALA A 511 34.62 -12.74 29.53
C ALA A 511 33.49 -12.34 28.56
N PRO A 512 32.22 -12.36 28.99
CA PRO A 512 31.12 -11.83 28.20
C PRO A 512 31.24 -10.32 27.99
N ARG A 513 30.87 -9.86 26.80
CA ARG A 513 30.89 -8.44 26.45
C ARG A 513 29.69 -7.73 27.06
N LEU A 514 29.96 -6.59 27.69
CA LEU A 514 28.92 -5.74 28.27
C LEU A 514 28.43 -4.75 27.21
N LEU A 515 27.18 -4.90 26.78
CA LEU A 515 26.51 -3.95 25.90
C LEU A 515 25.72 -2.94 26.72
N GLN A 516 25.81 -1.66 26.35
CA GLN A 516 25.02 -0.61 26.99
C GLN A 516 23.52 -0.90 26.83
N ALA A 517 22.76 -0.62 27.90
CA ALA A 517 21.31 -0.73 27.89
C ALA A 517 20.72 0.15 26.77
N HIS A 518 19.77 -0.40 26.01
CA HIS A 518 19.12 0.26 24.86
C HIS A 518 20.00 0.54 23.64
N SER A 519 21.27 0.11 23.62
CA SER A 519 22.11 0.22 22.43
C SER A 519 21.57 -0.62 21.25
N PRO A 520 21.77 -0.20 19.99
CA PRO A 520 21.35 -0.99 18.83
C PRO A 520 21.89 -2.43 18.79
N PRO A 521 23.17 -2.70 19.11
CA PRO A 521 23.70 -4.08 19.20
C PRO A 521 22.97 -4.94 20.22
N ARG A 522 22.62 -4.37 21.38
CA ARG A 522 21.87 -5.06 22.43
C ARG A 522 20.46 -5.43 21.97
N ARG A 523 19.82 -4.56 21.19
CA ARG A 523 18.51 -4.84 20.59
C ARG A 523 18.59 -6.03 19.64
N LEU A 524 19.60 -6.09 18.75
CA LEU A 524 19.78 -7.24 17.84
C LEU A 524 20.08 -8.55 18.59
N ILE A 525 21.01 -8.54 19.54
CA ILE A 525 21.38 -9.74 20.32
C ILE A 525 20.24 -10.26 21.20
N THR A 526 19.27 -9.42 21.53
CA THR A 526 18.05 -9.86 22.21
C THR A 526 17.00 -10.35 21.22
N ARG A 527 16.81 -9.60 20.11
CA ARG A 527 15.77 -9.84 19.12
C ARG A 527 15.95 -11.16 18.36
N ILE A 528 17.18 -11.46 17.94
CA ILE A 528 17.44 -12.65 17.11
C ILE A 528 17.14 -13.95 17.89
N PRO A 529 17.62 -14.14 19.13
CA PRO A 529 17.23 -15.28 19.96
C PRO A 529 15.73 -15.33 20.28
N ASP A 530 15.12 -14.19 20.64
CA ASP A 530 13.67 -14.12 20.92
C ASP A 530 12.82 -14.57 19.72
N GLU A 531 13.25 -14.24 18.49
CA GLU A 531 12.64 -14.71 17.24
C GLU A 531 12.79 -16.23 17.08
N GLY A 532 13.98 -16.78 17.39
CA GLY A 532 14.23 -18.22 17.40
C GLY A 532 13.31 -18.98 18.36
N HIS A 533 13.16 -18.46 19.57
CA HIS A 533 12.28 -19.02 20.59
C HIS A 533 10.80 -18.95 20.19
N SER A 534 10.37 -17.80 19.69
CA SER A 534 9.00 -17.62 19.17
C SER A 534 8.71 -18.57 18.02
N PHE A 535 9.68 -18.73 17.10
CA PHE A 535 9.57 -19.64 15.98
C PHE A 535 9.62 -21.11 16.41
N ALA A 536 10.23 -21.48 17.53
CA ALA A 536 10.29 -22.87 18.00
C ALA A 536 8.98 -23.36 18.66
N THR A 537 8.08 -22.46 19.07
CA THR A 537 6.86 -22.81 19.83
C THR A 537 5.66 -23.07 18.89
N PRO A 538 4.97 -24.24 18.97
CA PRO A 538 3.75 -24.53 18.20
C PRO A 538 2.60 -23.60 18.59
N GLY A 539 1.96 -22.95 17.60
CA GLY A 539 0.83 -22.03 17.80
C GLY A 539 1.01 -20.59 17.29
N ASN A 540 2.22 -20.23 16.83
CA ASN A 540 2.54 -18.94 16.18
C ASN A 540 3.09 -19.14 14.75
N ALA A 541 2.53 -20.08 13.98
CA ALA A 541 2.99 -20.41 12.62
C ALA A 541 2.01 -19.89 11.57
#